data_AF-A0A2V8RNG2-F1
#
_entry.id   AF-A0A2V8RNG2-F1
#
_cell.length_a   1.000
_cell.length_b   1.000
_cell.length_c   1.000
_cell.angle_alpha   90.00
_cell.angle_beta   90.00
_cell.angle_gamma   90.00
#
_symmetry.space_group_name_H-M   'P 1'
#
loop_
_entity.id
_entity.type
_entity.pdbx_description
1 polymer ?
#
loop_
_entity_poly.entity_id
_entity_poly.type
_entity_poly.pdbx_seq_one_letter_code
_entity_poly.pdbx_strand_id
1 'polypeptide(L)'
;MDTTRVGFAGHSYGAGAIPELTRRGVAAGWGTNGLFMFVMAAWYSWGSNYDQIPAAAKLVVQVYWDDQTNQHLISQNDVWNKLPQITERRWQVIRSDRRQCFLYAGHGVPVTGDPGGDGDGGINAHDYWGVWRRIHALADYTFTGNVMAKTIAFGDDPQMGFWRLNGRRAVTPLETSLSPVINTSTSPRFTWGAKCLYALGSPCP
;
A
#
# COMPACT_ATOMS: atom_id res chain seq x y z
N MET A 1 -14.05 -21.02 -5.73
CA MET A 1 -13.04 -20.10 -5.17
C MET A 1 -11.94 -20.97 -4.58
N ASP A 2 -10.68 -20.77 -4.97
CA ASP A 2 -9.54 -21.45 -4.33
C ASP A 2 -9.09 -20.62 -3.12
N THR A 3 -9.44 -21.07 -1.92
CA THR A 3 -9.07 -20.38 -0.68
C THR A 3 -7.64 -20.65 -0.25
N THR A 4 -6.91 -21.57 -0.91
CA THR A 4 -5.50 -21.80 -0.63
C THR A 4 -4.61 -20.71 -1.23
N ARG A 5 -5.12 -19.90 -2.16
CA ARG A 5 -4.42 -18.76 -2.78
C ARG A 5 -5.20 -17.48 -2.57
N VAL A 6 -4.77 -16.65 -1.62
CA VAL A 6 -5.53 -15.46 -1.20
C VAL A 6 -4.62 -14.23 -1.16
N GLY A 7 -5.16 -13.10 -1.63
CA GLY A 7 -4.54 -11.79 -1.53
C GLY A 7 -5.49 -10.81 -0.86
N PHE A 8 -4.95 -9.99 0.04
CA PHE A 8 -5.68 -8.89 0.66
C PHE A 8 -5.09 -7.57 0.15
N ALA A 9 -5.89 -6.78 -0.55
CA ALA A 9 -5.50 -5.46 -1.02
C ALA A 9 -6.55 -4.44 -0.58
N GLY A 10 -6.10 -3.26 -0.18
CA GLY A 10 -6.98 -2.28 0.45
C GLY A 10 -6.32 -0.92 0.56
N HIS A 11 -7.14 0.11 0.60
CA HIS A 11 -6.76 1.51 0.69
C HIS A 11 -7.37 2.15 1.95
N SER A 12 -6.64 3.05 2.62
CA SER A 12 -7.15 3.79 3.79
C SER A 12 -7.73 2.88 4.88
N TYR A 13 -9.03 3.01 5.21
CA TYR A 13 -9.75 2.10 6.10
C TYR A 13 -9.58 0.62 5.72
N GLY A 14 -9.69 0.32 4.43
CA GLY A 14 -9.50 -1.04 3.91
C GLY A 14 -8.08 -1.54 4.11
N ALA A 15 -7.08 -0.67 4.00
CA ALA A 15 -5.69 -1.00 4.30
C ALA A 15 -5.46 -1.29 5.79
N GLY A 16 -6.07 -0.50 6.69
CA GLY A 16 -6.03 -0.73 8.13
C GLY A 16 -6.64 -2.07 8.55
N ALA A 17 -7.62 -2.57 7.77
CA ALA A 17 -8.28 -3.85 7.98
C ALA A 17 -7.41 -5.07 7.65
N ILE A 18 -6.45 -4.91 6.73
CA ILE A 18 -5.71 -6.03 6.13
C ILE A 18 -5.04 -6.94 7.16
N PRO A 19 -4.32 -6.44 8.18
CA PRO A 19 -3.71 -7.32 9.18
C PRO A 19 -4.71 -8.26 9.86
N GLU A 20 -5.87 -7.75 10.28
CA GLU A 20 -6.89 -8.57 10.95
C GLU A 20 -7.63 -9.50 9.97
N LEU A 21 -7.92 -9.04 8.74
CA LEU A 21 -8.49 -9.90 7.70
C LEU A 21 -7.55 -11.06 7.37
N THR A 22 -6.26 -10.78 7.25
CA THR A 22 -5.23 -11.79 7.00
C THR A 22 -5.17 -12.80 8.14
N ARG A 23 -5.10 -12.33 9.39
CA ARG A 23 -5.07 -13.21 10.56
C ARG A 23 -6.29 -14.14 10.61
N ARG A 24 -7.49 -13.61 10.37
CA ARG A 24 -8.73 -14.41 10.32
C ARG A 24 -8.74 -15.40 9.15
N GLY A 25 -8.27 -14.98 7.98
CA GLY A 25 -8.15 -15.85 6.82
C GLY A 25 -7.22 -17.03 7.12
N VAL A 26 -6.03 -16.76 7.68
CA VAL A 26 -5.08 -17.81 8.06
C VAL A 26 -5.68 -18.76 9.10
N ALA A 27 -6.37 -18.24 10.11
CA ALA A 27 -7.06 -19.07 11.10
C ALA A 27 -8.16 -19.97 10.48
N ALA A 28 -8.76 -19.54 9.36
CA ALA A 28 -9.71 -20.32 8.57
C ALA A 28 -9.04 -21.25 7.54
N GLY A 29 -7.71 -21.35 7.53
CA GLY A 29 -6.95 -22.17 6.59
C GLY A 29 -6.73 -21.54 5.21
N TRP A 30 -6.92 -20.23 5.06
CA TRP A 30 -6.72 -19.54 3.79
C TRP A 30 -5.24 -19.22 3.54
N GLY A 31 -4.85 -19.21 2.27
CA GLY A 31 -3.52 -18.77 1.83
C GLY A 31 -2.40 -19.80 2.01
N THR A 32 -2.75 -21.08 2.23
CA THR A 32 -1.78 -22.18 2.41
C THR A 32 -0.86 -22.43 1.21
N ASN A 33 -1.28 -22.06 0.00
CA ASN A 33 -0.53 -22.16 -1.26
C ASN A 33 -0.17 -20.78 -1.85
N GLY A 34 -0.31 -19.72 -1.07
CA GLY A 34 0.01 -18.36 -1.51
C GLY A 34 -0.81 -17.32 -0.75
N LEU A 35 -0.10 -16.42 -0.07
CA LEU A 35 -0.69 -15.36 0.73
C LEU A 35 0.05 -14.04 0.47
N PHE A 36 -0.68 -12.98 0.12
CA PHE A 36 -0.10 -11.64 0.05
C PHE A 36 -0.99 -10.56 0.67
N MET A 37 -0.35 -9.47 1.07
CA MET A 37 -0.95 -8.25 1.59
C MET A 37 -0.42 -7.05 0.79
N PHE A 38 -1.32 -6.24 0.22
CA PHE A 38 -1.00 -5.00 -0.46
C PHE A 38 -1.73 -3.84 0.22
N VAL A 39 -0.99 -3.11 1.05
CA VAL A 39 -1.52 -2.12 1.98
C VAL A 39 -1.24 -0.73 1.43
N MET A 40 -2.29 0.03 1.08
CA MET A 40 -2.17 1.37 0.50
C MET A 40 -2.66 2.43 1.49
N ALA A 41 -1.78 3.38 1.85
CA ALA A 41 -2.10 4.55 2.68
C ALA A 41 -2.96 4.21 3.92
N ALA A 42 -2.49 3.26 4.74
CA ALA A 42 -3.30 2.68 5.80
C ALA A 42 -3.87 3.72 6.76
N TRP A 43 -5.15 3.57 7.05
CA TRP A 43 -5.75 4.05 8.28
C TRP A 43 -5.43 3.07 9.42
N TYR A 44 -5.82 3.37 10.65
CA TYR A 44 -5.43 2.59 11.83
C TYR A 44 -5.79 1.11 11.69
N SER A 45 -4.87 0.23 12.12
CA SER A 45 -5.15 -1.20 12.23
C SER A 45 -5.68 -1.55 13.62
N TRP A 46 -6.82 -2.25 13.62
CA TRP A 46 -7.43 -2.84 14.80
C TRP A 46 -7.08 -4.33 14.89
N GLY A 47 -6.98 -4.86 16.11
CA GLY A 47 -6.61 -6.26 16.35
C GLY A 47 -5.22 -6.43 16.98
N SER A 48 -4.84 -7.67 17.22
CA SER A 48 -3.58 -8.08 17.85
C SER A 48 -3.25 -9.52 17.47
N ASN A 49 -2.13 -10.06 17.97
CA ASN A 49 -1.74 -11.46 17.80
C ASN A 49 -1.60 -11.89 16.33
N TYR A 50 -0.88 -11.08 15.55
CA TYR A 50 -0.63 -11.36 14.13
C TYR A 50 0.45 -12.43 13.90
N ASP A 51 1.01 -13.02 14.96
CA ASP A 51 2.06 -14.05 14.89
C ASP A 51 1.63 -15.31 14.14
N GLN A 52 0.33 -15.52 13.98
CA GLN A 52 -0.23 -16.61 13.17
C GLN A 52 -0.02 -16.40 11.67
N ILE A 53 0.23 -15.17 11.22
CA ILE A 53 0.47 -14.88 9.80
C ILE A 53 1.85 -15.45 9.42
N PRO A 54 1.93 -16.36 8.44
CA PRO A 54 3.18 -17.03 8.11
C PRO A 54 4.20 -16.05 7.53
N ALA A 55 5.46 -16.19 7.95
CA ALA A 55 6.58 -15.40 7.43
C ALA A 55 6.75 -15.52 5.89
N ALA A 56 6.24 -16.61 5.31
CA ALA A 56 6.23 -16.87 3.88
C ALA A 56 5.24 -15.99 3.08
N ALA A 57 4.31 -15.29 3.75
CA ALA A 57 3.45 -14.32 3.09
C ALA A 57 4.27 -13.24 2.38
N LYS A 58 3.67 -12.54 1.42
CA LYS A 58 4.30 -11.40 0.74
C LYS A 58 3.64 -10.10 1.18
N LEU A 59 4.43 -9.06 1.41
CA LEU A 59 3.91 -7.78 1.89
C LEU A 59 4.43 -6.61 1.06
N VAL A 60 3.52 -5.78 0.58
CA VAL A 60 3.83 -4.43 0.11
C VAL A 60 3.06 -3.43 0.96
N VAL A 61 3.77 -2.49 1.56
CA VAL A 61 3.18 -1.31 2.20
C VAL A 61 3.52 -0.11 1.33
N GLN A 62 2.49 0.52 0.77
CA GLN A 62 2.63 1.64 -0.14
C GLN A 62 2.04 2.90 0.51
N VAL A 63 2.81 3.99 0.47
CA VAL A 63 2.40 5.31 0.92
C VAL A 63 2.54 6.34 -0.19
N TYR A 64 1.75 7.41 -0.10
CA TYR A 64 1.75 8.50 -1.07
C TYR A 64 2.39 9.74 -0.45
N TRP A 65 3.42 10.27 -1.09
CA TRP A 65 4.28 11.28 -0.48
C TRP A 65 3.53 12.51 -0.02
N ASP A 66 2.51 12.91 -0.75
CA ASP A 66 1.72 14.10 -0.50
C ASP A 66 0.37 13.78 0.16
N ASP A 67 0.22 12.61 0.79
CA ASP A 67 -0.96 12.23 1.56
C ASP A 67 -1.20 13.21 2.74
N GLN A 68 -2.33 13.90 2.69
CA GLN A 68 -2.82 14.82 3.73
C GLN A 68 -4.02 14.26 4.49
N THR A 69 -4.40 13.01 4.26
CA THR A 69 -5.44 12.33 5.03
C THR A 69 -4.82 11.45 6.09
N ASN A 70 -3.95 10.50 5.72
CA ASN A 70 -3.36 9.54 6.65
C ASN A 70 -1.85 9.78 6.80
N GLN A 71 -1.41 9.98 8.04
CA GLN A 71 0.02 10.06 8.35
C GLN A 71 0.71 8.72 8.04
N HIS A 72 1.86 8.76 7.37
CA HIS A 72 2.65 7.54 7.06
C HIS A 72 3.04 6.73 8.29
N LEU A 73 3.18 7.39 9.45
CA LEU A 73 3.42 6.74 10.73
C LEU A 73 2.33 5.72 11.10
N ILE A 74 1.10 5.86 10.60
CA ILE A 74 0.04 4.86 10.77
C ILE A 74 0.44 3.57 10.05
N SER A 75 0.74 3.61 8.75
CA SER A 75 1.23 2.44 8.00
C SER A 75 2.50 1.83 8.62
N GLN A 76 3.41 2.65 9.13
CA GLN A 76 4.62 2.16 9.81
C GLN A 76 4.27 1.41 11.10
N ASN A 77 3.57 2.05 12.02
CA ASN A 77 3.41 1.52 13.37
C ASN A 77 2.30 0.47 13.47
N ASP A 78 1.22 0.63 12.71
CA ASP A 78 0.05 -0.24 12.80
C ASP A 78 0.07 -1.41 11.81
N VAL A 79 0.94 -1.35 10.79
CA VAL A 79 1.08 -2.43 9.81
C VAL A 79 2.51 -2.95 9.80
N TRP A 80 3.48 -2.15 9.38
CA TRP A 80 4.86 -2.61 9.16
C TRP A 80 5.53 -3.17 10.42
N ASN A 81 5.39 -2.47 11.55
CA ASN A 81 5.98 -2.84 12.84
C ASN A 81 5.13 -3.85 13.61
N LYS A 82 3.82 -3.92 13.33
CA LYS A 82 2.86 -4.73 14.09
C LYS A 82 2.69 -6.14 13.54
N LEU A 83 2.90 -6.33 12.23
CA LEU A 83 2.93 -7.65 11.61
C LEU A 83 4.20 -8.42 12.05
N PRO A 84 4.16 -9.76 12.07
CA PRO A 84 5.37 -10.54 12.30
C PRO A 84 6.41 -10.29 11.21
N GLN A 85 7.62 -10.78 11.41
CA GLN A 85 8.69 -10.64 10.42
C GLN A 85 8.34 -11.44 9.15
N ILE A 86 7.74 -10.77 8.17
CA ILE A 86 7.50 -11.28 6.84
C ILE A 86 8.82 -11.22 6.05
N THR A 87 9.27 -12.36 5.53
CA THR A 87 10.58 -12.49 4.87
C THR A 87 10.66 -11.63 3.61
N GLU A 88 9.57 -11.57 2.85
CA GLU A 88 9.52 -10.83 1.60
C GLU A 88 8.54 -9.67 1.71
N ARG A 89 9.09 -8.54 2.16
CA ARG A 89 8.35 -7.29 2.31
C ARG A 89 9.06 -6.11 1.65
N ARG A 90 8.27 -5.14 1.19
CA ARG A 90 8.76 -3.85 0.65
C ARG A 90 7.91 -2.70 1.13
N TRP A 91 8.59 -1.60 1.42
CA TRP A 91 7.98 -0.30 1.57
C TRP A 91 8.09 0.43 0.24
N GLN A 92 6.99 1.01 -0.23
CA GLN A 92 6.92 1.73 -1.50
C GLN A 92 6.39 3.14 -1.29
N VAL A 93 6.99 4.10 -1.98
CA VAL A 93 6.60 5.51 -1.95
C VAL A 93 6.31 5.97 -3.37
N ILE A 94 5.06 6.41 -3.62
CA ILE A 94 4.74 7.17 -4.83
C ILE A 94 4.91 8.65 -4.52
N ARG A 95 5.68 9.35 -5.35
CA ARG A 95 5.92 10.80 -5.23
C ARG A 95 5.20 11.55 -6.32
N SER A 96 4.68 12.74 -6.01
CA SER A 96 4.15 13.62 -7.04
C SER A 96 5.21 13.95 -8.09
N ASP A 97 4.80 14.05 -9.35
CA ASP A 97 5.62 14.55 -10.44
C ASP A 97 5.21 15.98 -10.77
N ARG A 98 6.09 16.96 -10.53
CA ARG A 98 5.79 18.41 -10.57
C ARG A 98 6.53 19.19 -11.66
N ARG A 99 7.25 18.51 -12.57
CA ARG A 99 8.24 19.20 -13.43
C ARG A 99 7.64 20.05 -14.55
N GLN A 100 6.45 19.74 -15.06
CA GLN A 100 5.78 20.51 -16.13
C GLN A 100 4.27 20.34 -16.04
N CYS A 101 3.81 19.10 -16.21
CA CYS A 101 2.49 18.66 -15.81
C CYS A 101 2.55 18.19 -14.35
N PHE A 102 1.41 18.21 -13.68
CA PHE A 102 1.29 17.79 -12.29
C PHE A 102 0.62 16.43 -12.23
N LEU A 103 1.25 15.48 -11.53
CA LEU A 103 0.65 14.21 -11.15
C LEU A 103 0.72 14.11 -9.65
N TYR A 104 -0.42 14.24 -8.97
CA TYR A 104 -0.49 14.29 -7.52
C TYR A 104 -0.42 12.89 -6.90
N ALA A 105 0.43 12.73 -5.89
CA ALA A 105 0.52 11.51 -5.08
C ALA A 105 -0.10 11.77 -3.69
N GLY A 106 -1.39 12.09 -3.69
CA GLY A 106 -2.19 12.26 -2.47
C GLY A 106 -2.96 11.01 -2.06
N HIS A 107 -3.83 11.16 -1.06
CA HIS A 107 -4.65 10.07 -0.54
C HIS A 107 -5.68 9.53 -1.54
N GLY A 108 -5.98 10.28 -2.60
CA GLY A 108 -6.92 9.84 -3.64
C GLY A 108 -6.38 8.77 -4.58
N VAL A 109 -5.10 8.37 -4.43
CA VAL A 109 -4.45 7.33 -5.25
C VAL A 109 -4.68 5.93 -4.64
N PRO A 110 -4.91 4.87 -5.43
CA PRO A 110 -5.37 4.95 -6.82
C PRO A 110 -6.74 5.62 -6.86
N VAL A 111 -7.08 6.26 -7.98
CA VAL A 111 -8.33 7.01 -8.19
C VAL A 111 -9.50 6.24 -7.61
N THR A 112 -10.06 6.77 -6.53
CA THR A 112 -11.37 6.39 -6.00
C THR A 112 -12.33 7.39 -6.61
N GLY A 113 -13.25 6.93 -7.47
CA GLY A 113 -14.08 7.81 -8.27
C GLY A 113 -14.90 8.79 -7.43
N ASP A 114 -14.45 10.04 -7.35
CA ASP A 114 -15.26 11.18 -6.96
C ASP A 114 -15.33 12.16 -8.16
N PRO A 115 -16.53 12.38 -8.74
CA PRO A 115 -16.76 13.38 -9.78
C PRO A 115 -16.72 14.84 -9.28
N GLY A 116 -16.51 15.10 -7.98
CA GLY A 116 -16.58 16.47 -7.45
C GLY A 116 -15.66 16.74 -6.27
N GLY A 117 -14.49 17.32 -6.52
CA GLY A 117 -13.76 18.02 -5.46
C GLY A 117 -12.38 18.50 -5.86
N ASP A 118 -11.53 17.59 -6.30
CA ASP A 118 -10.15 17.89 -6.73
C ASP A 118 -9.96 17.24 -8.10
N GLY A 119 -9.48 18.00 -9.09
CA GLY A 119 -9.49 17.66 -10.53
C GLY A 119 -8.69 16.42 -11.00
N ASP A 120 -8.54 15.39 -10.16
CA ASP A 120 -7.78 14.15 -10.38
C ASP A 120 -8.67 12.94 -10.73
N GLY A 121 -9.88 13.15 -11.27
CA GLY A 121 -10.84 12.08 -11.61
C GLY A 121 -10.44 11.15 -12.77
N GLY A 122 -9.20 11.23 -13.27
CA GLY A 122 -8.72 10.49 -14.43
C GLY A 122 -7.70 9.42 -14.08
N ILE A 123 -7.93 8.20 -14.58
CA ILE A 123 -6.95 7.11 -14.51
C ILE A 123 -5.62 7.57 -15.15
N ASN A 124 -4.54 7.46 -14.40
CA ASN A 124 -3.24 7.99 -14.76
C ASN A 124 -2.09 7.02 -14.43
N ALA A 125 -0.87 7.53 -14.47
CA ALA A 125 0.33 6.73 -14.28
C ALA A 125 0.49 6.17 -12.86
N HIS A 126 0.04 6.89 -11.83
CA HIS A 126 0.04 6.37 -10.46
C HIS A 126 -0.88 5.15 -10.33
N ASP A 127 -2.04 5.18 -10.97
CA ASP A 127 -2.98 4.04 -10.97
C ASP A 127 -2.40 2.83 -11.69
N TYR A 128 -2.11 2.98 -12.98
CA TYR A 128 -1.69 1.88 -13.82
C TYR A 128 -0.35 1.29 -13.38
N TRP A 129 0.67 2.14 -13.23
CA TRP A 129 2.05 1.69 -13.02
C TRP A 129 2.44 1.64 -11.55
N GLY A 130 1.91 2.54 -10.74
CA GLY A 130 2.19 2.63 -9.31
C GLY A 130 1.41 1.62 -8.47
N VAL A 131 0.16 1.34 -8.83
CA VAL A 131 -0.72 0.50 -8.01
C VAL A 131 -1.06 -0.81 -8.72
N TRP A 132 -1.84 -0.77 -9.81
CA TRP A 132 -2.45 -1.97 -10.38
C TRP A 132 -1.43 -2.95 -10.94
N ARG A 133 -0.43 -2.46 -11.68
CA ARG A 133 0.70 -3.28 -12.13
C ARG A 133 1.39 -4.00 -10.97
N ARG A 134 1.52 -3.34 -9.82
CA ARG A 134 2.22 -3.88 -8.66
C ARG A 134 1.38 -4.92 -7.94
N ILE A 135 0.09 -4.69 -7.76
CA ILE A 135 -0.86 -5.66 -7.19
C ILE A 135 -0.93 -6.92 -8.07
N HIS A 136 -1.09 -6.75 -9.39
CA HIS A 136 -1.17 -7.88 -10.32
C HIS A 136 0.13 -8.70 -10.31
N ALA A 137 1.28 -8.02 -10.31
CA ALA A 137 2.56 -8.69 -10.24
C ALA A 137 2.79 -9.39 -8.89
N LEU A 138 2.31 -8.82 -7.78
CA LEU A 138 2.39 -9.45 -6.47
C LEU A 138 1.54 -10.72 -6.43
N ALA A 139 0.35 -10.69 -7.01
CA ALA A 139 -0.52 -11.86 -7.13
C ALA A 139 0.13 -12.96 -7.98
N ASP A 140 0.63 -12.63 -9.18
CA ASP A 140 1.32 -13.59 -10.04
C ASP A 140 2.52 -14.20 -9.32
N TYR A 141 3.41 -13.37 -8.76
CA TYR A 141 4.56 -13.86 -8.02
C TYR A 141 4.16 -14.81 -6.87
N THR A 142 3.15 -14.42 -6.09
CA THR A 142 2.70 -15.20 -4.93
C THR A 142 2.09 -16.54 -5.33
N PHE A 143 1.39 -16.61 -6.45
CA PHE A 143 0.60 -17.79 -6.84
C PHE A 143 1.29 -18.71 -7.84
N THR A 144 2.28 -18.20 -8.58
CA THR A 144 2.97 -18.96 -9.64
C THR A 144 4.48 -19.05 -9.42
N GLY A 145 5.05 -18.21 -8.53
CA GLY A 145 6.49 -18.10 -8.35
C GLY A 145 7.22 -17.31 -9.45
N ASN A 146 6.49 -16.58 -10.31
CA ASN A 146 7.08 -15.82 -11.41
C ASN A 146 8.08 -14.76 -10.91
N VAL A 147 9.37 -14.99 -11.15
CA VAL A 147 10.46 -14.13 -10.69
C VAL A 147 10.51 -12.77 -11.39
N MET A 148 10.00 -12.65 -12.62
CA MET A 148 9.87 -11.34 -13.28
C MET A 148 8.76 -10.52 -12.63
N ALA A 149 7.67 -11.17 -12.24
CA ALA A 149 6.59 -10.53 -11.50
C ALA A 149 7.06 -10.06 -10.12
N LYS A 150 7.96 -10.80 -9.45
CA LYS A 150 8.61 -10.36 -8.20
C LYS A 150 9.27 -8.99 -8.35
N THR A 151 10.11 -8.82 -9.38
CA THR A 151 10.83 -7.57 -9.66
C THR A 151 9.86 -6.39 -9.81
N ILE A 152 8.72 -6.62 -10.45
CA ILE A 152 7.67 -5.62 -10.61
C ILE A 152 6.94 -5.38 -9.29
N ALA A 153 6.49 -6.43 -8.60
CA ALA A 153 5.72 -6.35 -7.36
C ALA A 153 6.45 -5.56 -6.27
N PHE A 154 7.76 -5.81 -6.14
CA PHE A 154 8.60 -5.20 -5.12
C PHE A 154 9.24 -3.87 -5.54
N GLY A 155 8.99 -3.42 -6.77
CA GLY A 155 9.46 -2.13 -7.25
C GLY A 155 10.94 -2.08 -7.59
N ASP A 156 11.60 -3.24 -7.71
CA ASP A 156 12.96 -3.33 -8.23
C ASP A 156 12.99 -2.88 -9.71
N ASP A 157 11.86 -3.00 -10.43
CA ASP A 157 11.55 -2.20 -11.60
C ASP A 157 10.82 -0.90 -11.18
N PRO A 158 11.49 0.26 -11.21
CA PRO A 158 10.92 1.50 -10.71
C PRO A 158 10.07 2.24 -11.76
N GLN A 159 9.84 1.66 -12.95
CA GLN A 159 9.17 2.35 -14.06
C GLN A 159 7.71 2.71 -13.73
N MET A 160 7.38 4.00 -13.95
CA MET A 160 6.05 4.58 -13.71
C MET A 160 5.37 5.06 -15.00
N GLY A 161 5.80 4.55 -16.15
CA GLY A 161 5.30 4.98 -17.46
C GLY A 161 5.90 6.32 -17.92
N PHE A 162 5.29 6.90 -18.96
CA PHE A 162 5.78 8.10 -19.63
C PHE A 162 4.66 9.12 -19.85
N TRP A 163 4.99 10.40 -19.74
CA TRP A 163 4.15 11.50 -20.17
C TRP A 163 4.00 11.50 -21.69
N ARG A 164 2.77 11.72 -22.17
CA ARG A 164 2.45 11.74 -23.61
C ARG A 164 2.89 13.05 -24.29
N LEU A 165 2.86 14.17 -23.58
CA LEU A 165 3.31 15.47 -24.09
C LEU A 165 4.84 15.56 -24.08
N ASN A 166 5.42 16.23 -25.08
CA ASN A 166 6.86 16.54 -25.22
C ASN A 166 7.80 15.32 -25.25
N GLY A 167 7.47 14.28 -26.03
CA GLY A 167 8.48 13.28 -26.45
C GLY A 167 8.86 12.20 -25.43
N ARG A 168 7.91 11.69 -24.64
CA ARG A 168 8.07 10.53 -23.72
C ARG A 168 9.00 10.77 -22.53
N ARG A 169 8.77 11.83 -21.76
CA ARG A 169 9.44 11.97 -20.45
C ARG A 169 8.94 10.89 -19.49
N ALA A 170 9.84 10.22 -18.78
CA ALA A 170 9.44 9.29 -17.72
C ALA A 170 8.73 10.02 -16.57
N VAL A 171 7.68 9.38 -16.03
CA VAL A 171 7.07 9.79 -14.76
C VAL A 171 8.07 9.54 -13.63
N THR A 172 8.02 10.35 -12.56
CA THR A 172 8.83 10.14 -11.35
C THR A 172 8.83 8.64 -10.97
N PRO A 173 10.01 7.99 -10.88
CA PRO A 173 10.08 6.57 -10.60
C PRO A 173 9.49 6.21 -9.23
N LEU A 174 9.01 4.97 -9.10
CA LEU A 174 8.60 4.42 -7.81
C LEU A 174 9.83 4.33 -6.90
N GLU A 175 9.70 4.80 -5.66
CA GLU A 175 10.71 4.58 -4.64
C GLU A 175 10.36 3.33 -3.84
N THR A 176 11.35 2.47 -3.59
CA THR A 176 11.20 1.23 -2.82
C THR A 176 12.33 1.09 -1.82
N SER A 177 12.03 0.51 -0.66
CA SER A 177 13.00 0.32 0.41
C SER A 177 12.69 -0.90 1.27
N LEU A 178 13.72 -1.36 2.00
CA LEU A 178 13.59 -2.42 3.01
C LEU A 178 13.15 -1.89 4.38
N SER A 179 13.09 -0.56 4.54
CA SER A 179 12.72 0.13 5.77
C SER A 179 11.76 1.28 5.47
N PRO A 180 10.81 1.60 6.38
CA PRO A 180 9.85 2.66 6.13
C PRO A 180 10.51 4.02 5.83
N VAL A 181 10.04 4.66 4.76
CA VAL A 181 10.38 6.04 4.41
C VAL A 181 9.16 6.91 4.67
N ILE A 182 9.30 7.88 5.56
CA ILE A 182 8.20 8.64 6.15
C ILE A 182 8.30 10.11 5.73
N ASN A 183 7.19 10.67 5.25
CA ASN A 183 7.06 12.12 5.15
C ASN A 183 6.45 12.69 6.43
N THR A 184 7.21 13.51 7.16
CA THR A 184 6.74 14.23 8.36
C THR A 184 6.40 15.69 8.09
N SER A 185 6.54 16.16 6.84
CA SER A 185 6.30 17.56 6.45
C SER A 185 4.84 17.87 6.08
N THR A 186 3.97 16.86 5.99
CA THR A 186 2.53 17.07 5.72
C THR A 186 1.76 17.34 7.02
N SER A 187 0.56 17.91 6.89
CA SER A 187 -0.39 18.10 8.00
C SER A 187 -1.60 17.18 7.79
N PRO A 188 -1.47 15.86 8.08
CA PRO A 188 -2.52 14.91 7.77
C PRO A 188 -3.71 15.03 8.72
N ARG A 189 -4.93 14.80 8.21
CA ARG A 189 -6.17 14.76 9.00
C ARG A 189 -6.10 13.74 10.15
N PHE A 190 -5.56 12.55 9.88
CA PHE A 190 -5.38 11.47 10.83
C PHE A 190 -3.89 11.28 11.11
N THR A 191 -3.50 11.52 12.36
CA THR A 191 -2.13 11.31 12.85
C THR A 191 -2.05 10.02 13.65
N TRP A 192 -0.89 9.37 13.68
CA TRP A 192 -0.71 8.17 14.49
C TRP A 192 -0.98 8.43 15.98
N GLY A 193 -0.54 9.59 16.49
CA GLY A 193 -0.79 9.99 17.88
C GLY A 193 -2.27 10.19 18.23
N ALA A 194 -3.14 10.42 17.24
CA ALA A 194 -4.58 10.56 17.43
C ALA A 194 -5.35 9.22 17.33
N LYS A 195 -4.67 8.08 17.23
CA LYS A 195 -5.30 6.75 17.13
C LYS A 195 -6.34 6.49 18.22
N CYS A 196 -6.04 6.87 19.46
CA CYS A 196 -6.96 6.70 20.58
C CYS A 196 -8.33 7.36 20.31
N LEU A 197 -8.29 8.62 19.88
CA LEU A 197 -9.48 9.41 19.58
C LEU A 197 -10.32 8.79 18.45
N TYR A 198 -9.66 8.32 17.39
CA TYR A 198 -10.34 7.94 16.15
C TYR A 198 -10.65 6.45 16.00
N ALA A 199 -9.96 5.57 16.73
CA ALA A 199 -10.07 4.12 16.51
C ALA A 199 -10.32 3.29 17.78
N LEU A 200 -9.91 3.76 18.96
CA LEU A 200 -10.03 2.97 20.20
C LEU A 200 -11.04 3.55 21.20
N GLY A 201 -11.47 4.80 21.02
CA GLY A 201 -12.23 5.54 22.02
C GLY A 201 -11.32 6.11 23.11
N SER A 202 -11.76 7.21 23.73
CA SER A 202 -11.06 7.81 24.87
C SER A 202 -11.68 7.36 26.20
N PRO A 203 -10.87 7.15 27.26
CA PRO A 203 -9.40 7.17 27.29
C PRO A 203 -8.79 5.87 26.74
N CYS A 204 -7.54 5.95 26.28
CA CYS A 204 -6.80 4.77 25.84
C CYS A 204 -6.45 3.86 27.04
N PRO A 205 -6.55 2.53 26.88
CA PRO A 205 -6.10 1.56 27.90
C PRO A 205 -4.58 1.55 28.08
#